data_AF-A0A662XLW4-F1
#
_entry.id   AF-A0A662XLW4-F1
#
_cell.length_a   1.000
_cell.length_b   1.000
_cell.length_c   1.000
_cell.angle_alpha   90.00
_cell.angle_beta   90.00
_cell.angle_gamma   90.00
#
_symmetry.space_group_name_H-M   'P 1'
#
loop_
_entity.id
_entity.type
_entity.pdbx_description
1 polymer ?
#
loop_
_entity_poly.entity_id
_entity_poly.type
_entity_poly.pdbx_seq_one_letter_code
_entity_poly.pdbx_strand_id
1 'polypeptide(L)'
;AVPSFSETFPVPLGGRKGLRCLIPHAIDQDPYFRMTRDVAPRIGYLKPAAIHSKFFPALQGSTTKMSASKASTTIYISDSPDEIANKIKNGGGETKADHEKYGANLDADIPYQYLSFMLEDDEELARIGREYGSGRMMSGEVKQKLIDVMSAYALEMQKVRATITNEQVAEFMRVRPLEF
;
A
#
# COMPACT_ATOMS: atom_id res chain seq x y z
N ALA A 1 -11.70 15.14 8.91
CA ALA A 1 -11.70 16.60 9.16
C ALA A 1 -11.15 16.94 10.53
N VAL A 2 -11.82 16.59 11.64
CA VAL A 2 -11.43 17.04 12.99
C VAL A 2 -9.99 16.69 13.40
N PRO A 3 -9.47 15.47 13.13
CA PRO A 3 -8.06 15.14 13.42
C PRO A 3 -7.01 15.95 12.64
N SER A 4 -7.41 16.74 11.64
CA SER A 4 -6.50 17.58 10.86
C SER A 4 -6.05 18.84 11.60
N PHE A 5 -6.59 19.11 12.79
CA PHE A 5 -6.33 20.30 13.59
C PHE A 5 -5.72 19.91 14.94
N SER A 6 -4.60 20.55 15.31
CA SER A 6 -3.86 20.26 16.55
C SER A 6 -4.69 20.47 17.83
N GLU A 7 -5.66 21.37 17.76
CA GLU A 7 -6.57 21.77 18.82
C GLU A 7 -7.42 20.59 19.31
N THR A 8 -7.62 19.57 18.46
CA THR A 8 -8.32 18.32 18.78
C THR A 8 -7.55 17.45 19.77
N PHE A 9 -6.23 17.64 19.89
CA PHE A 9 -5.34 16.80 20.68
C PHE A 9 -4.62 17.59 21.78
N PRO A 10 -5.36 18.16 22.76
CA PRO A 10 -4.77 19.02 23.79
C PRO A 10 -3.79 18.27 24.71
N VAL A 11 -4.06 17.00 25.01
CA VAL A 11 -3.16 16.18 25.82
C VAL A 11 -2.00 15.63 24.97
N PRO A 12 -2.24 14.95 23.83
CA PRO A 12 -1.13 14.38 23.04
C PRO A 12 -0.14 15.41 22.52
N LEU A 13 -0.60 16.61 22.15
CA LEU A 13 0.26 17.66 21.60
C LEU A 13 0.72 18.70 22.64
N GLY A 14 0.44 18.48 23.92
CA GLY A 14 0.86 19.37 25.01
C GLY A 14 0.25 20.76 24.93
N GLY A 15 -1.01 20.87 24.49
CA GLY A 15 -1.75 22.13 24.36
C GLY A 15 -1.29 23.03 23.21
N ARG A 16 -0.30 22.61 22.41
CA ARG A 16 0.19 23.37 21.24
C ARG A 16 -0.92 23.49 20.19
N LYS A 17 -1.08 24.72 19.69
CA LYS A 17 -2.09 25.10 18.70
C LYS A 17 -1.43 25.59 17.43
N GLY A 18 -2.18 25.62 16.33
CA GLY A 18 -1.67 26.08 15.04
C GLY A 18 -0.50 25.25 14.50
N LEU A 19 -0.42 23.96 14.84
CA LEU A 19 0.58 23.07 14.23
C LEU A 19 0.14 22.69 12.81
N ARG A 20 1.10 22.57 11.89
CA ARG A 20 0.82 22.08 10.54
C ARG A 20 0.53 20.58 10.59
N CYS A 21 -0.50 20.16 9.85
CA CYS A 21 -0.87 18.76 9.69
C CYS A 21 -0.50 18.31 8.26
N LEU A 22 0.14 17.15 8.16
CA LEU A 22 0.39 16.44 6.91
C LEU A 22 -0.41 15.14 6.91
N ILE A 23 -1.14 14.88 5.83
CA ILE A 23 -2.03 13.72 5.70
C ILE A 23 -1.59 12.87 4.50
N PRO A 24 -0.86 11.77 4.71
CA PRO A 24 -0.60 10.79 3.66
C PRO A 24 -1.84 9.89 3.47
N HIS A 25 -2.38 9.84 2.25
CA HIS A 25 -3.56 9.00 1.94
C HIS A 25 -3.64 8.65 0.44
N ALA A 26 -4.41 7.61 0.11
CA ALA A 26 -4.79 7.35 -1.28
C ALA A 26 -5.81 8.40 -1.77
N ILE A 27 -5.85 8.65 -3.07
CA ILE A 27 -6.63 9.77 -3.66
C ILE A 27 -8.14 9.70 -3.37
N ASP A 28 -8.70 8.53 -3.07
CA ASP A 28 -10.13 8.37 -2.71
C ASP A 28 -10.54 9.11 -1.43
N GLN A 29 -9.59 9.43 -0.55
CA GLN A 29 -9.88 10.20 0.67
C GLN A 29 -9.83 11.72 0.47
N ASP A 30 -9.33 12.21 -0.68
CA ASP A 30 -9.20 13.65 -0.97
C ASP A 30 -10.49 14.45 -0.78
N PRO A 31 -11.70 13.95 -1.15
CA PRO A 31 -12.94 14.70 -0.92
C PRO A 31 -13.14 15.15 0.54
N TYR A 32 -12.72 14.35 1.51
CA TYR A 32 -12.80 14.72 2.94
C TYR A 32 -11.85 15.86 3.29
N PHE A 33 -10.62 15.84 2.76
CA PHE A 33 -9.59 16.81 3.11
C PHE A 33 -9.69 18.08 2.29
N ARG A 34 -10.23 18.01 1.07
CA ARG A 34 -10.66 19.18 0.30
C ARG A 34 -11.69 20.00 1.07
N MET A 35 -12.76 19.36 1.55
CA MET A 35 -13.75 20.00 2.42
C MET A 35 -13.09 20.57 3.70
N THR A 36 -12.18 19.82 4.31
CA THR A 36 -11.48 20.27 5.53
C THR A 36 -10.66 21.53 5.28
N ARG A 37 -9.99 21.65 4.12
CA ARG A 37 -9.20 22.82 3.71
C ARG A 37 -10.07 24.06 3.43
N ASP A 38 -11.29 23.87 2.96
CA ASP A 38 -12.24 24.97 2.72
C ASP A 38 -12.79 25.54 4.04
N VAL A 39 -13.00 24.69 5.04
CA VAL A 39 -13.52 25.07 6.36
C VAL A 39 -12.41 25.67 7.25
N ALA A 40 -11.19 25.14 7.20
CA ALA A 40 -10.08 25.54 8.08
C ALA A 40 -9.91 27.06 8.28
N PRO A 41 -9.80 27.90 7.23
CA PRO A 41 -9.62 29.35 7.42
C PRO A 41 -10.85 30.03 8.04
N ARG A 42 -12.06 29.48 7.88
CA ARG A 42 -13.30 30.06 8.44
C ARG A 42 -13.38 29.88 9.96
N ILE A 43 -12.68 28.88 10.49
CA ILE A 43 -12.59 28.59 11.92
C ILE A 43 -11.24 29.00 12.53
N GLY A 44 -10.41 29.75 11.78
CA GLY A 44 -9.12 30.23 12.26
C GLY A 44 -8.01 29.19 12.33
N TYR A 45 -8.17 28.03 11.67
CA TYR A 45 -7.19 26.95 11.67
C TYR A 45 -6.38 26.89 10.37
N LEU A 46 -5.21 26.26 10.45
CA LEU A 46 -4.35 26.03 9.29
C LEU A 46 -4.93 24.94 8.39
N LYS A 47 -4.81 25.13 7.08
CA LYS A 47 -5.18 24.11 6.09
C LYS A 47 -4.23 22.92 6.21
N PRO A 48 -4.72 21.66 6.29
CA PRO A 48 -3.83 20.50 6.24
C PRO A 48 -3.18 20.37 4.87
N ALA A 49 -1.92 19.90 4.85
CA ALA A 49 -1.23 19.45 3.65
C ALA A 49 -1.55 17.97 3.39
N ALA A 50 -1.49 17.55 2.13
CA ALA A 50 -1.76 16.17 1.72
C ALA A 50 -0.66 15.64 0.79
N ILE A 51 -0.36 14.35 0.91
CA ILE A 51 0.45 13.59 -0.05
C ILE A 51 -0.41 12.42 -0.52
N HIS A 52 -0.59 12.33 -1.84
CA HIS A 52 -1.46 11.34 -2.46
C HIS A 52 -0.68 10.12 -2.94
N SER A 53 -1.09 8.93 -2.54
CA SER A 53 -0.61 7.68 -3.12
C SER A 53 -1.50 7.19 -4.26
N LYS A 54 -0.88 6.45 -5.21
CA LYS A 54 -1.62 5.65 -6.20
C LYS A 54 -2.32 4.48 -5.50
N PHE A 55 -3.37 3.95 -6.14
CA PHE A 55 -3.99 2.72 -5.64
C PHE A 55 -3.10 1.51 -5.86
N PHE A 56 -3.10 0.62 -4.88
CA PHE A 56 -2.57 -0.71 -5.05
C PHE A 56 -3.56 -1.53 -5.92
N PRO A 57 -3.11 -2.10 -7.05
CA PRO A 57 -3.99 -2.74 -8.02
C PRO A 57 -4.59 -4.04 -7.46
N ALA A 58 -5.79 -4.41 -7.88
CA ALA A 58 -6.34 -5.73 -7.58
C ALA A 58 -5.69 -6.81 -8.44
N LEU A 59 -5.63 -8.05 -7.94
CA LEU A 59 -5.10 -9.19 -8.71
C LEU A 59 -5.87 -9.47 -10.02
N GLN A 60 -7.12 -9.01 -10.12
CA GLN A 60 -7.95 -9.16 -11.32
C GLN A 60 -7.71 -8.10 -12.40
N GLY A 61 -6.95 -7.03 -12.11
CA GLY A 61 -6.68 -5.97 -13.07
C GLY A 61 -6.55 -4.57 -12.45
N SER A 62 -5.90 -3.68 -13.19
CA SER A 62 -5.54 -2.32 -12.78
C SER A 62 -6.72 -1.35 -12.71
N THR A 63 -7.87 -1.70 -13.30
CA THR A 63 -9.10 -0.88 -13.26
C THR A 63 -9.88 -1.01 -11.95
N THR A 64 -9.51 -1.96 -11.10
CA THR A 64 -10.18 -2.20 -9.81
C THR A 64 -9.21 -2.06 -8.65
N LYS A 65 -9.57 -1.27 -7.64
CA LYS A 65 -8.86 -1.17 -6.36
C LYS A 65 -8.95 -2.51 -5.62
N MET A 66 -7.88 -2.96 -4.98
CA MET A 66 -7.94 -4.12 -4.09
C MET A 66 -8.99 -3.87 -3.00
N SER A 67 -9.92 -4.82 -2.84
CA SER A 67 -11.00 -4.74 -1.87
C SER A 67 -11.13 -6.06 -1.12
N ALA A 68 -11.11 -5.98 0.21
CA ALA A 68 -11.28 -7.11 1.12
C ALA A 68 -12.61 -7.88 0.92
N SER A 69 -13.55 -7.34 0.13
CA SER A 69 -14.83 -7.99 -0.20
C SER A 69 -14.71 -9.21 -1.12
N LYS A 70 -13.57 -9.44 -1.79
CA LYS A 70 -13.32 -10.62 -2.63
C LYS A 70 -12.05 -11.36 -2.19
N ALA A 71 -12.21 -12.34 -1.30
CA ALA A 71 -11.11 -13.07 -0.66
C ALA A 71 -10.17 -13.78 -1.64
N SER A 72 -10.67 -14.28 -2.78
CA SER A 72 -9.88 -14.94 -3.81
C SER A 72 -8.95 -13.99 -4.60
N THR A 73 -9.11 -12.67 -4.42
CA THR A 73 -8.43 -11.63 -5.23
C THR A 73 -7.61 -10.66 -4.39
N THR A 74 -7.60 -10.87 -3.08
CA THR A 74 -6.94 -10.02 -2.09
C THR A 74 -5.92 -10.86 -1.36
N ILE A 75 -4.67 -10.40 -1.39
CA ILE A 75 -3.61 -10.94 -0.52
C ILE A 75 -3.77 -10.25 0.84
N TYR A 76 -4.11 -11.01 1.86
CA TYR A 76 -4.19 -10.53 3.23
C TYR A 76 -2.83 -10.70 3.90
N ILE A 77 -2.50 -9.79 4.82
CA ILE A 77 -1.28 -9.91 5.64
C ILE A 77 -1.29 -11.20 6.47
N SER A 78 -2.48 -11.75 6.77
CA SER A 78 -2.67 -13.01 7.49
C SER A 78 -2.58 -14.26 6.60
N ASP A 79 -2.46 -14.12 5.28
CA ASP A 79 -2.35 -15.27 4.40
C ASP A 79 -1.03 -16.05 4.66
N SER A 80 -1.09 -17.36 4.53
CA SER A 80 0.08 -18.22 4.48
C SER A 80 0.84 -18.07 3.15
N PRO A 81 2.13 -18.45 3.09
CA PRO A 81 2.89 -18.44 1.83
C PRO A 81 2.21 -19.22 0.69
N ASP A 82 1.55 -20.35 1.01
CA ASP A 82 0.82 -21.16 0.02
C ASP A 82 -0.42 -20.44 -0.52
N GLU A 83 -1.17 -19.74 0.34
CA GLU A 83 -2.32 -18.92 -0.08
C GLU A 83 -1.88 -17.75 -0.97
N ILE A 84 -0.79 -17.07 -0.60
CA ILE A 84 -0.17 -16.00 -1.40
C ILE A 84 0.23 -16.54 -2.78
N ALA A 85 0.94 -17.68 -2.80
CA ALA A 85 1.37 -18.33 -4.03
C ALA A 85 0.19 -18.70 -4.94
N ASN A 86 -0.87 -19.28 -4.37
CA ASN A 86 -2.06 -19.66 -5.12
C ASN A 86 -2.79 -18.43 -5.70
N LYS A 87 -2.93 -17.35 -4.93
CA LYS A 87 -3.58 -16.11 -5.39
C LYS A 87 -2.79 -15.45 -6.53
N ILE A 88 -1.47 -15.40 -6.44
CA ILE A 88 -0.61 -14.81 -7.48
C ILE A 88 -0.59 -15.67 -8.75
N LYS A 89 -0.49 -17.00 -8.62
CA LYS A 89 -0.49 -17.93 -9.75
C LYS A 89 -1.79 -17.88 -10.55
N ASN A 90 -2.92 -17.70 -9.87
CA ASN A 90 -4.24 -17.60 -10.48
C ASN A 90 -4.58 -16.21 -11.05
N GLY A 91 -3.77 -15.18 -10.78
CA GLY A 91 -3.81 -13.92 -11.53
C GLY A 91 -3.41 -14.19 -12.98
N GLY A 92 -4.15 -13.67 -13.96
CA GLY A 92 -4.04 -14.04 -15.38
C GLY A 92 -2.64 -13.91 -16.00
N GLY A 93 -2.52 -14.28 -17.28
CA GLY A 93 -1.27 -14.16 -18.05
C GLY A 93 -1.50 -14.45 -19.52
N GLU A 94 -0.64 -13.89 -20.37
CA GLU A 94 -0.64 -14.16 -21.81
C GLU A 94 -0.06 -15.55 -22.12
N THR A 95 -0.28 -16.02 -23.35
CA THR A 95 0.32 -17.28 -23.79
C THR A 95 1.83 -17.14 -23.95
N LYS A 96 2.59 -18.23 -23.73
CA LYS A 96 4.05 -18.23 -23.86
C LYS A 96 4.55 -17.73 -25.22
N ALA A 97 3.86 -18.11 -26.30
CA ALA A 97 4.26 -17.76 -27.67
C ALA A 97 4.09 -16.27 -27.98
N ASP A 98 3.03 -15.64 -27.45
CA ASP A 98 2.83 -14.19 -27.62
C ASP A 98 3.83 -13.40 -26.79
N HIS A 99 4.10 -13.84 -25.56
CA HIS A 99 5.07 -13.19 -24.66
C HIS A 99 6.50 -13.19 -25.21
N GLU A 100 6.96 -14.31 -25.77
CA GLU A 100 8.30 -14.40 -26.39
C GLU A 100 8.44 -13.47 -27.62
N LYS A 101 7.33 -13.17 -28.30
CA LYS A 101 7.33 -12.36 -29.53
C LYS A 101 7.16 -10.87 -29.27
N TYR A 102 6.29 -10.50 -28.33
CA TYR A 102 5.89 -9.11 -28.10
C TYR A 102 6.36 -8.55 -26.75
N GLY A 103 6.83 -9.40 -25.83
CA GLY A 103 7.14 -9.03 -24.46
C GLY A 103 5.91 -8.66 -23.64
N ALA A 104 6.11 -8.37 -22.36
CA ALA A 104 5.01 -7.97 -21.46
C ALA A 104 4.71 -6.46 -21.52
N ASN A 105 3.42 -6.11 -21.49
CA ASN A 105 3.00 -4.76 -21.19
C ASN A 105 3.07 -4.49 -19.67
N LEU A 106 4.17 -3.88 -19.24
CA LEU A 106 4.45 -3.57 -17.83
C LEU A 106 3.38 -2.67 -17.18
N ASP A 107 2.72 -1.81 -17.95
CA ASP A 107 1.66 -0.92 -17.44
C ASP A 107 0.35 -1.65 -17.16
N ALA A 108 0.17 -2.87 -17.68
CA ALA A 108 -1.01 -3.71 -17.45
C ALA A 108 -0.71 -4.94 -16.58
N ASP A 109 0.56 -5.34 -16.47
CA ASP A 109 0.96 -6.55 -15.75
C ASP A 109 0.90 -6.35 -14.24
N ILE A 110 -0.04 -7.04 -13.59
CA ILE A 110 -0.29 -6.91 -12.16
C ILE A 110 0.89 -7.40 -11.30
N PRO A 111 1.53 -8.56 -11.60
CA PRO A 111 2.71 -8.97 -10.86
C PRO A 111 3.84 -7.92 -10.87
N TYR A 112 4.14 -7.34 -12.04
CA TYR A 112 5.13 -6.28 -12.16
C TYR A 112 4.72 -5.01 -11.43
N GLN A 113 3.46 -4.60 -11.53
CA GLN A 113 2.95 -3.46 -10.76
C GLN A 113 3.14 -3.67 -9.26
N TYR A 114 2.84 -4.85 -8.73
CA TYR A 114 3.06 -5.15 -7.30
C TYR A 114 4.54 -5.05 -6.92
N LEU A 115 5.44 -5.60 -7.75
CA LEU A 115 6.87 -5.48 -7.53
C LEU A 115 7.30 -4.00 -7.48
N SER A 116 6.72 -3.13 -8.31
CA SER A 116 7.04 -1.69 -8.25
C SER A 116 6.65 -0.98 -6.94
N PHE A 117 5.78 -1.59 -6.13
CA PHE A 117 5.45 -1.09 -4.78
C PHE A 117 6.24 -1.79 -3.67
N MET A 118 6.58 -3.07 -3.86
CA MET A 118 7.02 -3.95 -2.78
C MET A 118 8.50 -4.34 -2.85
N LEU A 119 9.12 -4.24 -4.02
CA LEU A 119 10.55 -4.51 -4.19
C LEU A 119 11.34 -3.22 -3.94
N GLU A 120 12.18 -3.24 -2.92
CA GLU A 120 12.99 -2.07 -2.51
C GLU A 120 14.25 -1.85 -3.36
N ASP A 121 14.67 -2.86 -4.13
CA ASP A 121 15.84 -2.79 -5.01
C ASP A 121 15.45 -2.25 -6.39
N ASP A 122 15.72 -0.95 -6.61
CA ASP A 122 15.44 -0.25 -7.85
C ASP A 122 16.19 -0.82 -9.06
N GLU A 123 17.43 -1.31 -8.87
CA GLU A 123 18.23 -1.88 -9.96
C GLU A 123 17.65 -3.21 -10.43
N GLU A 124 17.24 -4.05 -9.48
CA GLU A 124 16.57 -5.32 -9.75
C GLU A 124 15.19 -5.09 -10.39
N LEU A 125 14.40 -4.12 -9.90
CA LEU A 125 13.11 -3.78 -10.52
C LEU A 125 13.29 -3.30 -11.96
N ALA A 126 14.31 -2.47 -12.21
CA ALA A 126 14.64 -2.00 -13.56
C ALA A 126 15.13 -3.15 -14.46
N ARG A 127 15.90 -4.10 -13.92
CA ARG A 127 16.32 -5.31 -14.65
C ARG A 127 15.12 -6.17 -15.03
N ILE A 128 14.23 -6.46 -14.07
CA ILE A 128 12.99 -7.20 -14.32
C ILE A 128 12.16 -6.51 -15.40
N GLY A 129 12.00 -5.18 -15.32
CA GLY A 129 11.27 -4.41 -16.33
C GLY A 129 11.84 -4.58 -17.74
N ARG A 130 13.17 -4.48 -17.90
CA ARG A 130 13.82 -4.68 -19.21
C ARG A 130 13.71 -6.11 -19.73
N GLU A 131 13.95 -7.11 -18.89
CA GLU A 131 13.92 -8.51 -19.31
C GLU A 131 12.49 -9.00 -19.59
N TYR A 132 11.54 -8.61 -18.76
CA TYR A 132 10.14 -9.00 -18.90
C TYR A 132 9.44 -8.26 -20.04
N GLY A 133 9.67 -6.95 -20.16
CA GLY A 133 9.12 -6.13 -21.25
C GLY A 133 9.69 -6.48 -22.63
N SER A 134 10.84 -7.17 -22.70
CA SER A 134 11.42 -7.66 -23.95
C SER A 134 11.10 -9.14 -24.26
N GLY A 135 10.36 -9.83 -23.38
CA GLY A 135 10.01 -11.24 -23.55
C GLY A 135 11.08 -12.24 -23.12
N ARG A 136 12.24 -11.79 -22.62
CA ARG A 136 13.34 -12.67 -22.18
C ARG A 136 13.08 -13.34 -20.84
N MET A 137 12.47 -12.63 -19.89
CA MET A 137 12.00 -13.19 -18.62
C MET A 137 10.55 -13.63 -18.78
N MET A 138 10.19 -14.81 -18.27
CA MET A 138 8.84 -15.34 -18.36
C MET A 138 7.94 -14.84 -17.23
N SER A 139 6.64 -14.75 -17.47
CA SER A 139 5.66 -14.35 -16.44
C SER A 139 5.72 -15.22 -15.18
N GLY A 140 6.06 -16.51 -15.31
CA GLY A 140 6.28 -17.41 -14.18
C GLY A 140 7.42 -16.98 -13.25
N GLU A 141 8.51 -16.43 -13.81
CA GLU A 141 9.66 -15.94 -13.02
C GLU A 141 9.30 -14.65 -12.27
N VAL A 142 8.59 -13.73 -12.92
CA VAL A 142 8.09 -12.49 -12.30
C VAL A 142 7.11 -12.81 -11.17
N LYS A 143 6.17 -13.75 -11.41
CA LYS A 143 5.25 -14.23 -10.38
C LYS A 143 5.98 -14.89 -9.22
N GLN A 144 7.00 -15.70 -9.47
CA GLN A 144 7.79 -16.31 -8.40
C GLN A 144 8.50 -15.25 -7.57
N LYS A 145 9.15 -14.27 -8.22
CA LYS A 145 9.77 -13.14 -7.51
C LYS A 145 8.77 -12.41 -6.62
N LEU A 146 7.56 -12.17 -7.13
CA LEU A 146 6.50 -11.52 -6.35
C LEU A 146 6.06 -12.39 -5.16
N ILE A 147 5.90 -13.70 -5.36
CA ILE A 147 5.54 -14.64 -4.29
C ILE A 147 6.58 -14.57 -3.17
N ASP A 148 7.87 -14.57 -3.52
CA ASP A 148 8.95 -14.53 -2.54
C ASP A 148 8.92 -13.22 -1.73
N VAL A 149 8.80 -12.07 -2.41
CA VAL A 149 8.72 -10.74 -1.78
C VAL A 149 7.49 -10.64 -0.87
N MET A 150 6.31 -11.02 -1.36
CA MET A 150 5.06 -10.90 -0.61
C MET A 150 5.00 -11.88 0.58
N SER A 151 5.53 -13.10 0.41
CA SER A 151 5.56 -14.10 1.49
C SER A 151 6.52 -13.67 2.59
N ALA A 152 7.71 -13.18 2.24
CA ALA A 152 8.65 -12.64 3.22
C ALA A 152 8.04 -11.46 4.00
N TYR A 153 7.40 -10.53 3.30
CA TYR A 153 6.72 -9.38 3.91
C TYR A 153 5.60 -9.82 4.85
N ALA A 154 4.72 -10.72 4.42
CA ALA A 154 3.61 -11.21 5.24
C ALA A 154 4.10 -11.93 6.50
N LEU A 155 5.10 -12.81 6.38
CA LEU A 155 5.67 -13.53 7.51
C LEU A 155 6.32 -12.59 8.53
N GLU A 156 7.07 -11.59 8.07
CA GLU A 156 7.68 -10.61 8.99
C GLU A 156 6.59 -9.78 9.71
N MET A 157 5.55 -9.33 8.98
CA MET A 157 4.43 -8.61 9.58
C MET A 157 3.65 -9.46 10.59
N GLN A 158 3.44 -10.75 10.30
CA GLN A 158 2.78 -11.69 11.22
C GLN A 158 3.62 -11.90 12.49
N LYS A 159 4.94 -12.06 12.33
CA LYS A 159 5.89 -12.18 13.45
C LYS A 159 5.87 -10.93 14.31
N VAL A 160 5.97 -9.73 13.73
CA VAL A 160 5.87 -8.47 14.46
C VAL A 160 4.52 -8.38 15.18
N ARG A 161 3.41 -8.67 14.48
CA ARG A 161 2.06 -8.65 15.07
C ARG A 161 1.93 -9.60 16.26
N ALA A 162 2.54 -10.77 16.21
CA ALA A 162 2.52 -11.75 17.31
C ALA A 162 3.25 -11.26 18.57
N THR A 163 4.17 -10.30 18.46
CA THR A 163 4.84 -9.67 19.61
C THR A 163 4.02 -8.58 20.28
N ILE A 164 2.93 -8.10 19.65
CA ILE A 164 2.14 -6.99 20.16
C ILE A 164 1.19 -7.46 21.26
N THR A 165 1.34 -6.90 22.46
CA THR A 165 0.49 -7.22 23.62
C THR A 165 -0.71 -6.29 23.75
N ASN A 166 -1.72 -6.72 24.51
CA ASN A 166 -2.89 -5.88 24.82
C ASN A 166 -2.49 -4.62 25.59
N GLU A 167 -1.47 -4.69 26.44
CA GLU A 167 -0.93 -3.56 27.20
C GLU A 167 -0.28 -2.54 26.27
N GLN A 168 0.46 -3.00 25.24
CA GLN A 168 1.02 -2.10 24.24
C GLN A 168 -0.06 -1.41 23.41
N VAL A 169 -1.12 -2.14 23.03
CA VAL A 169 -2.28 -1.55 22.34
C VAL A 169 -2.98 -0.53 23.24
N ALA A 170 -3.21 -0.88 24.51
CA ALA A 170 -3.80 0.02 25.48
C ALA A 170 -2.96 1.28 25.68
N GLU A 171 -1.62 1.16 25.76
CA GLU A 171 -0.70 2.29 25.88
C GLU A 171 -0.66 3.16 24.62
N PHE A 172 -0.78 2.56 23.44
CA PHE A 172 -0.87 3.30 22.18
C PHE A 172 -2.20 4.07 22.07
N MET A 173 -3.30 3.49 22.54
CA MET A 173 -4.63 4.11 22.52
C MET A 173 -4.87 5.07 23.70
N ARG A 174 -3.99 5.08 24.70
CA ARG A 174 -4.12 5.94 25.88
C ARG A 174 -3.96 7.41 25.50
N VAL A 175 -4.86 8.26 26.01
CA VAL A 175 -4.70 9.71 25.92
C VAL A 175 -3.56 10.14 26.84
N ARG A 176 -2.40 10.44 26.26
CA ARG A 176 -1.18 10.80 26.98
C ARG A 176 -0.37 11.83 26.19
N PRO A 177 0.47 12.65 26.83
CA PRO A 177 1.46 13.45 26.12
C PRO A 177 2.38 12.57 25.27
N LEU A 178 2.70 13.02 24.07
CA LEU A 178 3.73 12.42 23.22
C LEU A 178 5.06 13.15 23.43
N GLU A 179 6.16 12.45 23.17
CA GLU A 179 7.51 13.01 23.16
C GLU A 179 7.80 13.58 21.77
N PHE A 180 8.32 14.80 21.69
CA PHE A 180 8.61 15.53 20.46
C PHE A 180 9.98 16.17 20.49
#